data_AF-A0A0D7CKW7-F1
#
_entry.id   AF-A0A0D7CKW7-F1
#
_cell.length_a   1.000
_cell.length_b   1.000
_cell.length_c   1.000
_cell.angle_alpha   90.00
_cell.angle_beta   90.00
_cell.angle_gamma   90.00
#
_symmetry.space_group_name_H-M   'P 1'
#
loop_
_entity.id
_entity.type
_entity.pdbx_description
1 polymer ?
#
loop_
_entity_poly.entity_id
_entity_poly.type
_entity_poly.pdbx_seq_one_letter_code
_entity_poly.pdbx_strand_id
1 'polypeptide(L)' 'MRFRKGDRVTVTNPSRENRTAKGKTGVVVDDGSKSGGLMTVKGIDGRVAEAVRGHRGFYAEELSPAR' A
#
# COMPACT_ATOMS: atom_id res chain seq x y z
N MET A 1 -2.53 -7.82 -12.08
CA MET A 1 -2.33 -6.88 -10.96
C MET A 1 -2.20 -5.47 -11.53
N ARG A 2 -2.93 -4.50 -10.98
CA ARG A 2 -3.01 -3.12 -11.54
C ARG A 2 -1.80 -2.24 -11.19
N PHE A 3 -1.04 -2.62 -10.16
CA PHE A 3 0.12 -1.87 -9.66
C PHE A 3 1.33 -2.80 -9.56
N ARG A 4 2.52 -2.24 -9.70
CA ARG A 4 3.82 -2.93 -9.66
C ARG A 4 4.73 -2.28 -8.65
N LYS A 5 5.78 -3.01 -8.25
CA LYS A 5 6.87 -2.46 -7.44
C LYS A 5 7.42 -1.18 -8.09
N GLY A 6 7.47 -0.10 -7.32
CA GLY A 6 7.89 1.23 -7.77
C GLY A 6 6.74 2.19 -8.05
N ASP A 7 5.51 1.68 -8.23
CA ASP A 7 4.36 2.54 -8.51
C ASP A 7 4.00 3.39 -7.28
N ARG A 8 3.66 4.66 -7.53
CA ARG A 8 3.11 5.55 -6.50
C ARG A 8 1.60 5.37 -6.45
N VAL A 9 1.07 5.13 -5.25
CA VAL A 9 -0.35 4.81 -5.03
C VAL A 9 -0.92 5.59 -3.85
N THR A 10 -2.21 5.90 -3.92
CA THR A 10 -2.99 6.52 -2.86
C THR A 10 -4.02 5.53 -2.35
N VAL A 11 -4.19 5.44 -1.03
CA VAL A 11 -5.24 4.61 -0.42
C VAL A 11 -6.58 5.32 -0.53
N THR A 12 -7.51 4.78 -1.31
CA THR A 12 -8.80 5.43 -1.59
C THR A 12 -9.97 4.72 -0.93
N ASN A 13 -9.90 3.38 -0.85
CA ASN A 13 -10.96 2.55 -0.28
C ASN A 13 -10.41 1.54 0.73
N PRO A 14 -9.87 1.99 1.88
CA PRO A 14 -9.26 1.08 2.84
C PRO A 14 -10.29 0.18 3.52
N SER A 15 -9.87 -1.05 3.78
CA SER A 15 -10.54 -1.99 4.68
C SER A 15 -10.67 -1.42 6.10
N ARG A 16 -11.53 -2.05 6.92
CA ARG A 16 -11.80 -1.63 8.32
C ARG A 16 -10.51 -1.43 9.14
N GLU A 17 -9.51 -2.25 8.86
CA GLU A 17 -8.21 -2.30 9.53
C GLU A 17 -7.26 -1.16 9.10
N ASN A 18 -7.38 -0.71 7.85
CA ASN A 18 -6.52 0.31 7.26
C ASN A 18 -7.21 1.69 7.17
N ARG A 19 -8.34 1.91 7.87
CA ARG A 19 -9.16 3.13 7.73
C ARG A 19 -8.38 4.44 7.95
N THR A 20 -7.37 4.43 8.81
CA THR A 20 -6.51 5.59 9.10
C THR A 20 -5.56 5.93 7.95
N ALA A 21 -5.37 5.03 6.98
CA ALA A 21 -4.53 5.23 5.81
C ALA A 21 -5.26 5.96 4.66
N LYS A 22 -6.58 6.18 4.75
CA LYS A 22 -7.37 6.82 3.69
C LYS A 22 -6.76 8.17 3.28
N GLY A 23 -6.60 8.39 1.97
CA GLY A 23 -6.05 9.61 1.38
C GLY A 23 -4.52 9.70 1.44
N LYS A 24 -3.84 8.80 2.13
CA LYS A 24 -2.39 8.79 2.21
C LYS A 24 -1.78 8.14 0.97
N THR A 25 -0.58 8.59 0.63
CA THR A 25 0.13 8.17 -0.58
C THR A 25 1.43 7.47 -0.21
N GLY A 26 1.81 6.47 -0.99
CA GLY A 26 3.05 5.73 -0.80
C GLY A 26 3.55 5.11 -2.10
N VAL A 27 4.58 4.29 -1.98
CA VAL A 27 5.21 3.57 -3.10
C VAL A 27 5.12 2.07 -2.86
N VAL A 28 4.66 1.33 -3.86
CA VAL A 28 4.60 -0.13 -3.82
C VAL A 28 6.02 -0.69 -3.75
N VAL A 29 6.31 -1.49 -2.71
CA VAL A 29 7.61 -2.16 -2.54
C VAL A 29 7.53 -3.67 -2.75
N ASP A 30 6.32 -4.23 -2.63
CA ASP A 30 5.94 -5.60 -3.00
C ASP A 30 4.57 -5.54 -3.68
N ASP A 31 4.47 -6.11 -4.89
CA ASP A 31 3.25 -6.12 -5.68
C ASP A 31 2.26 -7.24 -5.29
N GLY A 32 2.60 -8.04 -4.27
CA GLY A 32 1.75 -9.10 -3.75
C GLY A 32 1.75 -10.35 -4.62
N SER A 33 2.57 -10.41 -5.68
CA SER A 33 2.69 -11.58 -6.57
C SER A 33 3.06 -12.87 -5.85
N LYS A 34 3.79 -12.77 -4.74
CA LYS A 34 4.21 -13.90 -3.89
C LYS A 34 3.44 -14.03 -2.58
N SER A 35 2.55 -13.07 -2.29
CA SER A 35 1.89 -12.89 -0.99
C SER A 35 0.37 -13.01 -1.09
N GLY A 36 -0.14 -13.79 -2.06
CA GLY A 36 -1.57 -14.02 -2.25
C GLY A 36 -2.37 -12.77 -2.68
N GLY A 37 -1.71 -11.78 -3.29
CA GLY A 37 -2.32 -10.52 -3.72
C GLY A 37 -2.23 -9.37 -2.71
N LEU A 38 -1.63 -9.59 -1.53
CA LEU A 38 -1.41 -8.56 -0.53
C LEU A 38 -0.19 -7.70 -0.89
N MET A 39 -0.41 -6.43 -1.19
CA MET A 39 0.62 -5.49 -1.61
C MET A 39 1.24 -4.76 -0.42
N THR A 40 2.56 -4.56 -0.44
CA THR A 40 3.23 -3.72 0.59
C THR A 40 3.51 -2.35 0.02
N VAL A 41 3.05 -1.31 0.70
CA VAL A 41 3.22 0.09 0.27
C VAL A 41 3.96 0.88 1.36
N LYS A 42 5.10 1.46 0.99
CA LYS A 42 5.93 2.27 1.88
C LYS A 42 5.48 3.73 1.89
N GLY A 43 5.53 4.38 3.06
CA GLY A 43 5.33 5.83 3.20
C GLY A 43 3.91 6.26 3.61
N ILE A 44 2.98 5.32 3.69
CA ILE A 44 1.59 5.59 4.10
C ILE A 44 1.49 5.98 5.59
N ASP A 45 2.48 5.74 6.44
CA ASP A 45 2.45 6.22 7.84
C ASP A 45 3.48 7.29 8.19
N GLY A 46 4.05 7.97 7.20
CA GLY A 46 4.93 9.13 7.41
C GLY A 46 6.25 8.84 8.15
N ARG A 47 6.47 7.60 8.61
CA ARG A 47 7.73 7.15 9.18
C ARG A 47 8.65 6.67 8.07
N VAL A 48 9.67 7.47 7.78
CA VAL A 48 10.67 7.25 6.72
C VAL A 48 11.44 5.92 6.88
N ALA A 49 11.39 5.28 8.06
CA ALA A 49 12.32 4.22 8.45
C ALA A 49 11.75 2.81 8.70
N GLU A 50 10.43 2.59 8.83
CA GLU A 50 9.95 1.24 9.18
C GLU A 50 9.78 0.36 7.93
N ALA A 51 10.89 -0.26 7.55
CA ALA A 51 10.93 -1.40 6.68
C ALA A 51 10.11 -2.55 7.29
N VAL A 52 8.94 -2.83 6.70
CA VAL A 52 8.44 -4.17 6.34
C VAL A 52 8.46 -5.25 7.45
N ARG A 53 8.31 -4.89 8.73
CA ARG A 53 7.87 -5.84 9.78
C ARG A 53 6.65 -5.27 10.49
N GLY A 54 5.49 -5.85 10.19
CA GLY A 54 4.22 -5.54 10.87
C GLY A 54 3.29 -4.55 10.15
N HIS A 55 3.67 -3.99 8.99
CA HIS A 55 2.73 -3.21 8.19
C HIS A 55 1.74 -4.14 7.48
N ARG A 56 0.45 -3.94 7.76
CA ARG A 56 -0.63 -4.62 7.06
C ARG A 56 -0.57 -4.19 5.60
N GLY A 57 -0.44 -5.16 4.70
CA GLY A 57 -0.51 -4.88 3.28
C GLY A 57 -1.89 -4.39 2.86
N PHE A 58 -1.99 -3.97 1.60
CA PHE A 58 -3.20 -3.47 0.98
C PHE A 58 -3.55 -4.38 -0.20
N TYR A 59 -4.83 -4.65 -0.41
CA TYR A 59 -5.26 -5.22 -1.67
C TYR A 59 -5.32 -4.13 -2.76
N ALA A 60 -5.25 -4.54 -4.02
CA ALA A 60 -5.21 -3.60 -5.15
C ALA A 60 -6.47 -2.72 -5.23
N GLU A 61 -7.62 -3.23 -4.76
CA GLU A 61 -8.89 -2.51 -4.67
C GLU A 61 -8.91 -1.40 -3.61
N GLU A 62 -7.99 -1.43 -2.64
CA GLU A 62 -7.86 -0.37 -1.63
C GLU A 62 -7.05 0.83 -2.17
N LEU A 63 -6.40 0.66 -3.33
CA LEU A 63 -5.41 1.57 -3.89
C LEU A 63 -5.84 2.17 -5.23
N SER A 64 -5.42 3.41 -5.47
CA SER A 64 -5.52 4.11 -6.76
C SER A 64 -4.15 4.65 -7.18
N PRO A 65 -3.89 4.86 -8.49
CA PRO A 65 -2.68 5.55 -8.92
C PRO A 65 -2.59 6.93 -8.27
N ALA A 66 -1.45 7.26 -7.69
CA ALA A 66 -1.17 8.62 -7.23
C ALA A 66 -0.78 9.48 -8.43
N ARG A 67 -1.42 10.66 -8.57
CA ARG A 67 -1.03 11.67 -9.55
C ARG A 67 0.12 12.52 -9.05
#